data_AF-A0A2U1JXG5-F1
#
_entry.id   AF-A0A2U1JXG5-F1
#
_cell.length_a   1.000
_cell.length_b   1.000
_cell.length_c   1.000
_cell.angle_alpha   90.00
_cell.angle_beta   90.00
_cell.angle_gamma   90.00
#
_symmetry.space_group_name_H-M   'P 1'
#
loop_
_entity.id
_entity.type
_entity.pdbx_description
1 polymer ?
#
loop_
_entity_poly.entity_id
_entity_poly.type
_entity_poly.pdbx_seq_one_letter_code
_entity_poly.pdbx_strand_id
1 'polypeptide(L)' 'MEDIDDIICDYIYTNWVKPHKSQRSFGLDHNIDESTVRKIKEKNYNIPVKTLHKICEARNIKLSEFFKLIDK' A
#
# COMPACT_ATOMS: atom_id res chain seq x y z
N MET A 1 -14.57 -5.24 14.39
CA MET A 1 -13.90 -3.96 14.12
C MET A 1 -12.72 -4.33 13.25
N GLU A 2 -12.73 -4.00 11.97
CA GLU A 2 -11.57 -4.27 11.10
C GLU A 2 -10.40 -3.42 11.62
N ASP A 3 -9.21 -4.01 11.66
CA ASP A 3 -8.01 -3.27 12.04
C ASP A 3 -7.70 -2.23 10.96
N ILE A 4 -7.25 -1.04 11.35
CA ILE A 4 -6.85 -0.01 10.39
C ILE A 4 -5.72 -0.51 9.48
N ASP A 5 -4.86 -1.39 10.02
CA ASP A 5 -3.80 -2.05 9.27
C ASP A 5 -4.36 -2.92 8.14
N ASP A 6 -5.47 -3.65 8.39
CA ASP A 6 -6.15 -4.48 7.39
C ASP A 6 -6.78 -3.62 6.30
N ILE A 7 -7.45 -2.53 6.67
CA ILE A 7 -8.09 -1.60 5.72
C ILE A 7 -7.04 -0.99 4.79
N ILE A 8 -5.92 -0.54 5.34
CA ILE A 8 -4.81 0.02 4.57
C ILE A 8 -4.25 -1.03 3.61
N CYS A 9 -3.96 -2.24 4.11
CA CYS A 9 -3.43 -3.33 3.29
C CYS A 9 -4.38 -3.69 2.14
N ASP A 10 -5.67 -3.82 2.43
CA ASP A 10 -6.69 -4.16 1.44
C ASP A 10 -6.85 -3.11 0.37
N TYR A 11 -6.87 -1.84 0.78
CA TYR A 11 -6.98 -0.74 -0.15
C TYR A 11 -5.79 -0.72 -1.11
N ILE A 12 -4.56 -0.77 -0.58
CA ILE A 12 -3.34 -0.76 -1.38
C ILE A 12 -3.29 -1.98 -2.30
N TYR A 13 -3.59 -3.16 -1.77
CA TYR A 13 -3.55 -4.38 -2.56
C TYR A 13 -4.57 -4.34 -3.69
N THR A 14 -5.83 -4.05 -3.39
CA THR A 14 -6.92 -4.14 -4.36
C THR A 14 -6.84 -3.06 -5.43
N ASN A 15 -6.51 -1.82 -5.05
CA ASN A 15 -6.52 -0.69 -5.97
C ASN A 15 -5.19 -0.50 -6.69
N TRP A 16 -4.06 -0.87 -6.08
CA TRP A 16 -2.74 -0.48 -6.59
C TRP A 16 -1.85 -1.69 -6.95
N VAL A 17 -1.78 -2.72 -6.10
CA VAL A 17 -0.91 -3.89 -6.37
C VAL A 17 -1.54 -4.85 -7.38
N LYS A 18 -2.80 -5.24 -7.16
CA LYS A 18 -3.54 -6.22 -7.97
C LYS A 18 -3.65 -5.84 -9.45
N PRO A 19 -3.92 -4.57 -9.83
CA PRO A 19 -3.95 -4.18 -11.25
C PRO A 19 -2.55 -3.95 -11.84
N HIS A 20 -1.47 -4.01 -11.04
CA HIS A 20 -0.13 -3.81 -11.56
C HIS A 20 0.41 -5.10 -12.22
N LYS A 21 1.38 -4.93 -13.12
CA LYS A 21 1.96 -5.99 -13.95
C LYS A 21 2.47 -7.18 -13.13
N SER A 22 3.06 -6.93 -11.97
CA SER A 22 3.56 -7.94 -11.03
C SER A 22 3.84 -7.31 -9.66
N GLN A 23 3.95 -8.14 -8.62
CA GLN A 23 4.37 -7.69 -7.28
C GLN A 23 5.78 -7.10 -7.30
N ARG A 24 6.70 -7.72 -8.05
CA ARG A 24 8.07 -7.24 -8.21
C ARG A 24 8.14 -5.87 -8.88
N SER A 25 7.43 -5.69 -10.00
CA SER A 25 7.39 -4.37 -10.67
C SER A 25 6.76 -3.31 -9.78
N PHE A 26 5.72 -3.66 -9.01
CA PHE A 26 5.16 -2.73 -8.01
C PHE A 26 6.20 -2.29 -7.00
N GLY A 27 6.97 -3.24 -6.44
CA GLY A 27 8.04 -2.92 -5.51
C GLY A 27 9.07 -1.96 -6.09
N LEU A 28 9.55 -2.24 -7.30
CA LEU A 28 10.53 -1.39 -7.99
C LEU A 28 9.99 0.03 -8.25
N ASP A 29 8.78 0.15 -8.78
CA ASP A 29 8.19 1.45 -9.14
C ASP A 29 7.88 2.31 -7.91
N HIS A 30 7.62 1.69 -6.75
CA HIS A 30 7.31 2.38 -5.50
C HIS A 30 8.49 2.40 -4.50
N ASN A 31 9.68 1.96 -4.93
CA ASN A 31 10.90 1.89 -4.12
C ASN A 31 10.72 1.17 -2.77
N ILE A 32 10.07 0.00 -2.82
CA ILE A 32 9.85 -0.94 -1.72
C ILE A 32 10.23 -2.37 -2.14
N ASP A 33 10.55 -3.22 -1.17
CA ASP A 33 10.89 -4.61 -1.45
C ASP A 33 9.67 -5.45 -1.84
N GLU A 34 9.87 -6.47 -2.67
CA GLU A 34 8.82 -7.44 -3.01
C GLU A 34 8.26 -8.13 -1.75
N SER A 35 9.09 -8.31 -0.72
CA SER A 35 8.66 -8.83 0.59
C SER A 35 7.63 -7.92 1.27
N THR A 36 7.76 -6.59 1.13
CA THR A 36 6.77 -5.62 1.60
C THR A 36 5.46 -5.77 0.84
N VAL A 37 5.51 -5.91 -0.48
CA VAL A 37 4.32 -6.12 -1.33
C VAL A 37 3.59 -7.41 -0.94
N ARG A 38 4.33 -8.48 -0.66
CA ARG A 38 3.78 -9.76 -0.19
C ARG A 38 3.09 -9.63 1.16
N LYS A 39 3.69 -8.92 2.12
CA LYS A 39 3.10 -8.66 3.43
C LYS A 39 1.78 -7.89 3.34
N ILE A 40 1.71 -6.89 2.45
CA ILE A 40 0.49 -6.14 2.14
C ILE A 40 -0.60 -7.07 1.60
N LYS A 41 -0.26 -7.97 0.67
CA LYS A 41 -1.19 -8.96 0.12
C LYS A 41 -1.74 -9.93 1.17
N GLU A 42 -0.91 -10.33 2.13
CA GLU A 42 -1.28 -11.25 3.21
C GLU A 42 -2.09 -10.58 4.33
N LYS A 43 -2.31 -9.25 4.27
CA LYS A 43 -2.97 -8.44 5.31
C LYS A 43 -2.37 -8.64 6.71
N ASN A 44 -1.08 -8.92 6.79
CA ASN A 44 -0.38 -9.15 8.06
C ASN A 44 0.73 -8.12 8.24
N TYR A 45 0.38 -6.84 8.06
CA TYR A 45 1.38 -5.81 7.98
C TYR A 45 0.93 -4.44 8.47
N ASN A 46 1.48 -4.04 9.61
CA ASN A 46 1.50 -2.64 10.02
C ASN A 46 2.53 -1.90 9.17
N ILE A 47 2.05 -1.16 8.15
CA ILE A 47 2.92 -0.46 7.20
C ILE A 47 3.59 0.72 7.91
N PRO A 48 4.93 0.78 7.98
CA PRO A 48 5.62 1.95 8.49
C PRO A 48 5.22 3.19 7.69
N VAL A 49 4.95 4.31 8.36
CA VAL A 49 4.52 5.56 7.73
C VAL A 49 5.47 5.99 6.60
N LYS A 50 6.78 5.77 6.76
CA LYS A 50 7.78 6.05 5.72
C LYS A 50 7.57 5.21 4.46
N THR A 51 7.20 3.94 4.60
CA THR A 51 6.87 3.04 3.48
C THR A 51 5.57 3.47 2.83
N LEU A 52 4.53 3.77 3.62
CA LEU A 52 3.26 4.28 3.11
C LEU A 52 3.45 5.59 2.32
N HIS A 53 4.28 6.49 2.85
CA HIS A 53 4.65 7.75 2.19
C HIS A 53 5.30 7.50 0.83
N LYS A 54 6.28 6.59 0.73
CA LYS A 54 6.89 6.23 -0.56
C LYS A 54 5.86 5.73 -1.58
N ILE A 55 4.94 4.87 -1.14
CA ILE A 55 3.89 4.34 -2.02
C ILE A 55 2.99 5.49 -2.51
N CYS A 56 2.60 6.40 -1.62
CA CYS A 56 1.76 7.55 -1.97
C CYS A 56 2.49 8.52 -2.93
N GLU A 57 3.76 8.83 -2.67
CA GLU A 57 4.60 9.70 -3.52
C GLU A 57 4.76 9.14 -4.94
N ALA A 58 5.03 7.83 -5.08
CA ALA A 58 5.13 7.17 -6.38
C ALA A 58 3.80 7.23 -7.19
N ARG A 59 2.68 7.47 -6.51
CA ARG A 59 1.36 7.67 -7.11
C ARG A 59 0.95 9.14 -7.21
N ASN A 60 1.82 10.07 -6.82
CA ASN A 60 1.56 11.51 -6.75
C ASN A 60 0.33 11.85 -5.89
N ILE A 61 0.18 11.16 -4.76
CA ILE A 61 -0.90 11.35 -3.78
C ILE A 61 -0.28 11.75 -2.45
N LYS A 62 -0.86 12.73 -1.75
CA LYS A 62 -0.44 13.08 -0.39
C LYS A 62 -0.95 12.06 0.62
N LEU A 63 -0.19 11.84 1.70
CA LEU A 63 -0.62 10.93 2.79
C LEU A 63 -2.01 11.31 3.35
N SER A 64 -2.30 12.61 3.45
CA SER A 64 -3.61 13.12 3.88
C SER A 64 -4.75 12.84 2.90
N GLU A 65 -4.46 12.79 1.61
CA GLU A 65 -5.42 12.38 0.59
C GLU A 65 -5.64 10.87 0.64
N PHE A 66 -4.58 10.09 0.84
CA PHE A 66 -4.69 8.65 1.07
C PHE A 66 -5.61 8.32 2.25
N PHE A 67 -5.47 9.01 3.38
CA PHE A 67 -6.36 8.77 4.52
C PHE A 67 -7.83 9.03 4.18
N LYS A 68 -8.15 10.03 3.36
CA LYS A 68 -9.53 10.26 2.87
C LYS A 68 -10.05 9.18 1.93
N LEU A 69 -9.17 8.41 1.29
CA LEU A 69 -9.57 7.32 0.39
C LEU A 69 -9.96 6.06 1.17
N ILE A 70 -9.41 5.89 2.37
CA ILE A 70 -9.69 4.74 3.24
C ILE A 70 -10.70 5.05 4.35
N ASP A 71 -10.87 6.33 4.70
CA ASP A 71 -11.87 6.80 5.67
C ASP A 71 -13.26 6.76 5.01
N LYS A 72 -14.09 5.81 5.44
CA LYS A 72 -15.48 5.62 5.00
C LYS A 72 -16.44 5.68 6.18
#